data_AF-A0A351C9Z5-F1
#
_entry.id   AF-A0A351C9Z5-F1
#
_cell.length_a   1.000
_cell.length_b   1.000
_cell.length_c   1.000
_cell.angle_alpha   90.00
_cell.angle_beta   90.00
_cell.angle_gamma   90.00
#
_symmetry.space_group_name_H-M   'P 1'
#
loop_
_entity.id
_entity.type
_entity.pdbx_description
1 polymer ?
#
loop_
_entity_poly.entity_id
_entity_poly.type
_entity_poly.pdbx_seq_one_letter_code
_entity_poly.pdbx_strand_id
1 'polypeptide(L)'
;YGSRHFSKQLDPSQIVAMFNIEMIGKPAVEGPNTAWITGFDRSDFGTILQEAVEGTVFAFYPDPYPSQNLFYRSDNATLARLGVPAHTISTTPIDVDEDYHQASDEVSTLDLDHLSNTIDAIAAGAALIVNGERTPTRIDPALVN
;
A
#
# COMPACT_ATOMS: atom_id res chain seq x y z
N TYR A 1 8.62 -4.52 -14.85
CA TYR A 1 8.54 -4.28 -16.31
C TYR A 1 7.12 -3.96 -16.76
N GLY A 2 6.11 -4.72 -16.31
CA GLY A 2 4.70 -4.48 -16.64
C GLY A 2 4.21 -3.08 -16.26
N SER A 3 4.38 -2.66 -15.00
CA SER A 3 4.01 -1.33 -14.51
C SER A 3 4.62 -0.18 -15.32
N ARG A 4 5.90 -0.26 -15.67
CA ARG A 4 6.57 0.73 -16.55
C ARG A 4 5.94 0.82 -17.94
N HIS A 5 5.42 -0.27 -18.47
CA HIS A 5 4.76 -0.27 -19.77
C HIS A 5 3.32 0.27 -19.64
N PHE A 6 2.61 -0.13 -18.60
CA PHE A 6 1.25 0.32 -18.28
C PHE A 6 1.19 1.83 -18.03
N SER A 7 2.08 2.37 -17.19
CA SER A 7 2.04 3.79 -16.77
C SER A 7 2.26 4.77 -17.93
N LYS A 8 2.82 4.33 -19.05
CA LYS A 8 3.02 5.14 -20.27
C LYS A 8 1.78 5.24 -21.16
N GLN A 9 0.75 4.44 -20.90
CA GLN A 9 -0.45 4.36 -21.74
C GLN A 9 -1.61 5.21 -21.22
N LEU A 10 -1.50 5.71 -20.00
CA LEU A 10 -2.55 6.47 -19.33
C LEU A 10 -2.12 7.92 -19.14
N ASP A 11 -3.08 8.85 -19.17
CA ASP A 11 -2.86 10.22 -18.72
C ASP A 11 -2.83 10.23 -17.17
N PRO A 12 -1.69 10.52 -16.53
CA PRO A 12 -1.58 10.52 -15.08
C PRO A 12 -2.46 11.58 -14.41
N SER A 13 -2.87 12.63 -15.14
CA SER A 13 -3.78 13.66 -14.61
C SER A 13 -5.19 13.12 -14.35
N GLN A 14 -5.58 12.03 -15.03
CA GLN A 14 -6.90 11.41 -14.91
C GLN A 14 -6.94 10.29 -13.86
N ILE A 15 -5.80 9.97 -13.25
CA ILE A 15 -5.71 8.92 -12.22
C ILE A 15 -5.80 9.59 -10.84
N VAL A 16 -6.89 9.31 -10.13
CA VAL A 16 -7.16 9.86 -8.79
C VAL A 16 -6.24 9.26 -7.74
N ALA A 17 -6.08 7.94 -7.74
CA ALA A 17 -5.21 7.21 -6.83
C ALA A 17 -4.84 5.84 -7.44
N MET A 18 -3.77 5.24 -6.95
CA MET A 18 -3.40 3.86 -7.25
C MET A 18 -3.08 3.11 -5.96
N PHE A 19 -3.81 2.03 -5.74
CA PHE A 19 -3.61 1.09 -4.66
C PHE A 19 -2.72 -0.02 -5.17
N ASN A 20 -1.47 -0.08 -4.70
CA ASN A 20 -0.63 -1.24 -4.92
C ASN A 20 -0.76 -2.17 -3.71
N ILE A 21 -1.16 -3.41 -3.93
CA ILE A 21 -1.34 -4.40 -2.87
C ILE A 21 -0.26 -5.46 -3.07
N GLU A 22 0.65 -5.56 -2.11
CA GLU A 22 1.82 -6.43 -2.22
C GLU A 22 2.10 -7.07 -0.87
N MET A 23 2.30 -8.38 -0.86
CA MET A 23 2.68 -9.13 0.35
C MET A 23 1.71 -8.87 1.52
N ILE A 24 0.47 -9.33 1.37
CA ILE A 24 -0.55 -9.28 2.42
C ILE A 24 -0.86 -10.70 2.92
N GLY A 25 -1.20 -10.81 4.21
CA GLY A 25 -1.67 -12.06 4.82
C GLY A 25 -0.75 -12.65 5.89
N LYS A 26 0.44 -12.08 6.09
CA LYS A 26 1.28 -12.34 7.27
C LYS A 26 1.29 -11.10 8.17
N PRO A 27 1.09 -11.21 9.50
CA PRO A 27 1.05 -10.05 10.40
C PRO A 27 2.33 -9.21 10.37
N ALA A 28 2.18 -7.88 10.35
CA ALA A 28 3.30 -6.95 10.35
C ALA A 28 4.03 -6.91 11.70
N VAL A 29 5.14 -6.18 11.74
CA VAL A 29 5.90 -5.96 12.98
C VAL A 29 5.08 -5.22 14.05
N GLU A 30 4.10 -4.42 13.63
CA GLU A 30 3.12 -3.77 14.49
C GLU A 30 2.09 -4.74 15.09
N GLY A 31 1.95 -5.93 14.51
CA GLY A 31 1.10 -7.01 14.99
C GLY A 31 -0.05 -7.39 14.04
N PRO A 32 -0.95 -8.29 14.48
CA PRO A 32 -2.10 -8.71 13.68
C PRO A 32 -3.07 -7.55 13.44
N ASN A 33 -3.79 -7.63 12.31
CA ASN A 33 -4.74 -6.61 11.84
C ASN A 33 -4.10 -5.23 11.65
N THR A 34 -2.85 -5.22 11.18
CA THR A 34 -2.15 -4.00 10.81
C THR A 34 -1.57 -4.13 9.41
N ALA A 35 -1.47 -3.00 8.70
CA ALA A 35 -0.74 -2.90 7.44
C ALA A 35 0.10 -1.64 7.43
N TRP A 36 1.24 -1.68 6.76
CA TRP A 36 2.09 -0.52 6.55
C TRP A 36 2.00 -0.02 5.11
N ILE A 37 2.17 1.30 4.95
CA ILE A 37 2.05 2.00 3.67
C ILE A 37 3.36 2.72 3.36
N THR A 38 3.95 2.38 2.22
CA THR A 38 5.15 3.06 1.71
C THR A 38 4.84 4.49 1.30
N GLY A 39 5.80 5.41 1.47
CA GLY A 39 5.62 6.80 1.05
C GLY A 39 4.51 7.55 1.79
N PHE A 40 4.21 7.13 3.03
CA PHE A 40 3.13 7.66 3.87
C PHE A 40 3.11 9.20 3.96
N ASP A 41 4.28 9.83 3.94
CA ASP A 41 4.49 11.27 4.04
C ASP A 41 4.36 12.02 2.70
N ARG A 42 4.16 11.32 1.58
CA ARG A 42 4.18 11.90 0.23
C ARG A 42 2.81 12.32 -0.29
N SER A 43 1.75 11.91 0.41
CA SER A 43 0.36 12.36 0.23
C SER A 43 -0.46 11.96 1.46
N ASP A 44 -1.62 12.56 1.64
CA ASP A 44 -2.64 12.14 2.61
C ASP A 44 -3.33 10.78 2.32
N PHE A 45 -2.92 10.01 1.30
CA PHE A 45 -3.45 8.67 1.01
C PHE A 45 -3.45 7.76 2.24
N GLY A 46 -2.33 7.68 2.97
CA GLY A 46 -2.23 6.84 4.16
C GLY A 46 -3.15 7.30 5.28
N THR A 47 -3.26 8.61 5.49
CA THR A 47 -4.18 9.21 6.47
C THR A 47 -5.65 8.95 6.14
N ILE A 48 -6.03 9.03 4.86
CA ILE A 48 -7.40 8.68 4.41
C ILE A 48 -7.72 7.22 4.77
N LEU A 49 -6.77 6.31 4.57
CA LEU A 49 -6.93 4.91 4.94
C LEU A 49 -7.02 4.71 6.46
N GLN A 50 -6.25 5.46 7.26
CA GLN A 50 -6.38 5.43 8.73
C GLN A 50 -7.77 5.88 9.17
N GLU A 51 -8.28 7.00 8.62
CA GLU A 51 -9.60 7.52 8.95
C GLU A 51 -10.73 6.53 8.59
N ALA A 52 -10.57 5.80 7.48
CA ALA A 52 -11.55 4.82 7.01
C ALA A 52 -11.73 3.63 7.96
N VAL A 53 -10.75 3.35 8.83
CA VAL A 53 -10.76 2.21 9.75
C VAL A 53 -10.88 2.61 11.22
N GLU A 54 -11.10 3.90 11.51
CA GLU A 54 -11.34 4.35 12.88
C GLU A 54 -12.51 3.61 13.52
N GLY A 55 -12.29 3.09 14.74
CA GLY A 55 -13.27 2.31 15.47
C GLY A 55 -13.38 0.83 15.05
N THR A 56 -12.61 0.39 14.06
CA THR A 56 -12.46 -1.03 13.71
C THR A 56 -11.30 -1.67 14.48
N VAL A 57 -11.07 -2.97 14.26
CA VAL A 57 -9.91 -3.70 14.79
C VAL A 57 -8.62 -3.46 14.00
N PHE A 58 -8.69 -2.75 12.87
CA PHE A 58 -7.59 -2.61 11.92
C PHE A 58 -6.91 -1.25 12.05
N ALA A 59 -5.61 -1.21 11.78
CA ALA A 59 -4.84 0.04 11.76
C ALA A 59 -3.81 0.07 10.62
N PHE A 60 -3.64 1.25 10.02
CA PHE A 60 -2.60 1.50 9.03
C PHE A 60 -1.44 2.30 9.64
N TYR A 61 -0.21 1.96 9.26
CA TYR A 61 1.02 2.59 9.75
C TYR A 61 1.92 3.04 8.59
N PRO A 62 2.87 3.96 8.82
CA PRO A 62 3.97 4.19 7.90
C PRO A 62 4.86 2.94 7.74
N ASP A 63 5.49 2.79 6.58
CA ASP A 63 6.53 1.77 6.32
C ASP A 63 7.60 1.73 7.43
N PRO A 64 7.74 0.62 8.17
CA PRO A 64 8.72 0.48 9.25
C PRO A 64 10.15 0.26 8.74
N TYR A 65 10.36 0.16 7.42
CA TYR A 65 11.65 -0.14 6.79
C TYR A 65 12.19 1.01 5.89
N PRO A 66 12.32 2.25 6.39
CA PRO A 66 12.71 3.40 5.55
C PRO A 66 14.10 3.24 4.90
N SER A 67 15.02 2.51 5.55
CA SER A 67 16.36 2.24 5.00
C SER A 67 16.32 1.36 3.74
N GLN A 68 15.25 0.59 3.53
CA GLN A 68 15.09 -0.32 2.40
C GLN A 68 14.54 0.34 1.14
N ASN A 69 14.10 1.61 1.24
CA ASN A 69 13.58 2.39 0.11
C ASN A 69 12.43 1.68 -0.64
N LEU A 70 11.53 1.00 0.09
CA LEU A 70 10.50 0.13 -0.49
C LEU A 70 9.53 0.87 -1.42
N PHE A 71 9.22 2.13 -1.12
CA PHE A 71 8.41 3.01 -1.96
C PHE A 71 8.86 3.06 -3.43
N TYR A 72 10.16 2.88 -3.69
CA TYR A 72 10.75 2.94 -5.04
C TYR A 72 10.91 1.59 -5.72
N ARG A 73 10.65 0.50 -4.99
CA ARG A 73 10.97 -0.89 -5.38
C ARG A 73 9.77 -1.67 -5.91
N SER A 74 8.57 -1.10 -5.84
CA SER A 74 7.34 -1.73 -6.32
C SER A 74 6.69 -0.95 -7.47
N ASP A 75 5.57 -1.47 -7.97
CA ASP A 75 4.89 -0.98 -9.17
C ASP A 75 4.29 0.43 -9.00
N ASN A 76 3.95 0.80 -7.76
CA ASN A 76 3.47 2.13 -7.38
C ASN A 76 4.43 3.25 -7.85
N ALA A 77 5.74 3.01 -7.76
CA ALA A 77 6.78 3.99 -8.07
C ALA A 77 6.68 4.56 -9.49
N THR A 78 6.13 3.79 -10.43
CA THR A 78 6.01 4.20 -11.83
C THR A 78 4.96 5.29 -12.03
N LEU A 79 3.86 5.26 -11.27
CA LEU A 79 2.81 6.27 -11.30
C LEU A 79 3.09 7.39 -10.29
N ALA A 80 3.72 7.09 -9.15
CA ALA A 80 4.14 8.09 -8.18
C ALA A 80 5.09 9.13 -8.78
N ARG A 81 6.03 8.71 -9.64
CA ARG A 81 6.92 9.61 -10.41
C ARG A 81 6.18 10.56 -11.35
N LEU A 82 4.91 10.26 -11.66
CA LEU A 82 4.04 11.08 -12.51
C LEU A 82 3.06 11.92 -11.68
N GLY A 83 3.23 11.93 -10.35
CA GLY A 83 2.44 12.72 -9.40
C GLY A 83 1.12 12.06 -8.96
N VAL A 84 0.86 10.82 -9.37
CA VAL A 84 -0.31 10.07 -8.90
C VAL A 84 -0.11 9.69 -7.43
N PRO A 85 -1.13 9.80 -6.56
CA PRO A 85 -1.13 9.21 -5.22
C PRO A 85 -1.08 7.68 -5.34
N ALA A 86 0.12 7.13 -5.40
CA ALA A 86 0.38 5.73 -5.71
C ALA A 86 1.30 5.12 -4.66
N HIS A 87 0.74 4.25 -3.82
CA HIS A 87 1.42 3.70 -2.65
C HIS A 87 1.21 2.20 -2.55
N THR A 88 2.22 1.51 -2.03
CA THR A 88 2.12 0.10 -1.66
C THR A 88 1.61 -0.06 -0.25
N ILE A 89 0.60 -0.92 -0.09
CA ILE A 89 0.08 -1.44 1.17
C ILE A 89 0.57 -2.88 1.32
N SER A 90 1.15 -3.19 2.46
CA SER A 90 1.68 -4.52 2.78
C SER A 90 1.48 -4.84 4.25
N THR A 91 1.46 -6.14 4.58
CA THR A 91 1.42 -6.60 5.98
C THR A 91 2.66 -7.40 6.33
N THR A 92 3.45 -7.87 5.38
CA THR A 92 4.53 -8.81 5.66
C THR A 92 5.70 -8.16 6.45
N PRO A 93 6.23 -8.84 7.48
CA PRO A 93 7.42 -8.40 8.20
C PRO A 93 8.69 -8.85 7.45
N ILE A 94 9.10 -8.10 6.44
CA ILE A 94 10.07 -8.52 5.42
C ILE A 94 11.47 -8.86 5.94
N ASP A 95 11.83 -8.43 7.15
CA ASP A 95 13.12 -8.67 7.78
C ASP A 95 13.20 -10.02 8.51
N VAL A 96 12.05 -10.63 8.81
CA VAL A 96 11.96 -11.88 9.56
C VAL A 96 11.10 -12.95 8.88
N ASP A 97 10.45 -12.65 7.76
CA ASP A 97 9.69 -13.65 6.98
C ASP A 97 10.63 -14.65 6.27
N GLU A 98 10.73 -15.85 6.83
CA GLU A 98 11.60 -16.93 6.32
C GLU A 98 11.12 -17.51 4.98
N ASP A 99 9.84 -17.34 4.63
CA ASP A 99 9.31 -17.88 3.37
C ASP A 99 9.46 -16.90 2.19
N TYR A 100 9.81 -15.64 2.46
CA TYR A 100 9.85 -14.62 1.42
C TYR A 100 10.85 -15.00 0.30
N HIS A 101 10.36 -15.00 -0.94
CA HIS A 101 11.07 -15.50 -2.13
C HIS A 101 11.54 -16.97 -2.06
N GLN A 102 10.91 -17.78 -1.20
CA GLN A 102 11.16 -19.22 -1.13
C GLN A 102 10.00 -20.02 -1.74
N ALA A 103 10.27 -21.29 -2.06
CA ALA A 103 9.22 -22.22 -2.49
C ALA A 103 8.23 -22.57 -1.35
N SER A 104 8.50 -22.15 -0.11
CA SER A 104 7.60 -22.32 1.03
C SER A 104 6.55 -21.22 1.17
N ASP A 105 6.60 -20.17 0.33
CA ASP A 105 5.60 -19.10 0.29
C ASP A 105 4.26 -19.61 -0.26
N GLU A 106 3.54 -20.31 0.59
CA GLU A 106 2.33 -21.07 0.27
C GLU A 106 1.16 -20.58 1.13
N VAL A 107 -0.07 -20.87 0.70
CA VAL A 107 -1.31 -20.46 1.41
C VAL A 107 -1.32 -20.89 2.88
N SER A 108 -0.70 -22.03 3.22
CA SER A 108 -0.59 -22.53 4.58
C SER A 108 0.26 -21.65 5.52
N THR A 109 1.05 -20.72 4.98
CA THR A 109 1.87 -19.77 5.74
C THR A 109 1.13 -18.46 6.05
N LEU A 110 -0.06 -18.28 5.50
CA LEU A 110 -0.89 -17.09 5.69
C LEU A 110 -1.77 -17.22 6.93
N ASP A 111 -1.98 -16.09 7.60
CA ASP A 111 -3.06 -15.89 8.56
C ASP A 111 -4.30 -15.39 7.79
N LEU A 112 -5.29 -16.27 7.59
CA LEU A 112 -6.46 -15.98 6.76
C LEU A 112 -7.41 -14.97 7.40
N ASP A 113 -7.52 -14.93 8.73
CA ASP A 113 -8.35 -13.95 9.42
C ASP A 113 -7.72 -12.55 9.28
N HIS A 114 -6.41 -12.47 9.47
CA HIS A 114 -5.65 -11.24 9.23
C HIS A 114 -5.75 -10.78 7.78
N LEU A 115 -5.62 -11.69 6.81
CA LEU A 115 -5.77 -11.40 5.38
C LEU A 115 -7.16 -10.84 5.08
N SER A 116 -8.22 -11.47 5.58
CA SER A 116 -9.60 -11.00 5.38
C SER A 116 -9.80 -9.60 5.94
N ASN A 117 -9.37 -9.36 7.19
CA ASN A 117 -9.47 -8.04 7.80
C ASN A 117 -8.66 -6.97 7.05
N THR A 118 -7.52 -7.36 6.46
CA THR A 118 -6.70 -6.47 5.62
C THR A 118 -7.45 -6.07 4.35
N ILE A 119 -8.10 -7.03 3.68
CA ILE A 119 -8.90 -6.77 2.48
C ILE A 119 -10.08 -5.84 2.81
N ASP A 120 -10.79 -6.09 3.92
CA ASP A 120 -11.91 -5.25 4.37
C ASP A 120 -11.44 -3.81 4.68
N ALA A 121 -10.29 -3.67 5.34
CA ALA A 121 -9.69 -2.37 5.64
C ALA A 121 -9.29 -1.58 4.38
N ILE A 122 -8.65 -2.25 3.41
CA ILE A 122 -8.31 -1.64 2.11
C ILE A 122 -9.59 -1.22 1.37
N ALA A 123 -10.62 -2.08 1.39
CA ALA A 123 -11.91 -1.78 0.74
C ALA A 123 -12.60 -0.57 1.37
N ALA A 124 -12.57 -0.43 2.70
CA ALA A 124 -13.11 0.73 3.41
C ALA A 124 -12.41 2.03 2.97
N GLY A 125 -11.07 2.04 2.91
CA GLY A 125 -10.30 3.18 2.42
C GLY A 125 -10.56 3.51 0.95
N ALA A 126 -10.64 2.48 0.09
CA ALA A 126 -10.95 2.65 -1.32
C ALA A 126 -12.37 3.22 -1.54
N ALA A 127 -13.35 2.84 -0.72
CA ALA A 127 -14.73 3.33 -0.82
C ALA A 127 -14.80 4.86 -0.64
N LEU A 128 -14.09 5.43 0.33
CA LEU A 128 -14.04 6.88 0.54
C LEU A 128 -13.53 7.63 -0.71
N ILE A 129 -12.54 7.05 -1.40
CA ILE A 129 -11.94 7.65 -2.61
C ILE A 129 -12.85 7.48 -3.83
N VAL A 130 -13.40 6.27 -4.04
CA VAL A 130 -14.26 5.97 -5.20
C VAL A 130 -15.59 6.73 -5.13
N ASN A 131 -16.15 6.93 -3.94
CA ASN A 131 -17.36 7.72 -3.73
C ASN A 131 -17.11 9.24 -3.84
N GLY A 132 -15.85 9.68 -3.94
CA GLY A 132 -15.50 11.10 -3.98
C GLY A 132 -15.65 11.81 -2.63
N GLU A 133 -15.79 11.08 -1.52
CA GLU A 133 -15.81 11.63 -0.16
C GLU A 133 -14.44 12.16 0.23
N ARG A 134 -13.38 11.52 -0.28
CA ARG A 134 -11.99 11.94 -0.14
C ARG A 134 -11.28 11.89 -1.49
N THR A 135 -10.36 12.82 -1.71
CA THR A 135 -9.47 12.82 -2.87
C THR A 135 -8.05 12.99 -2.35
N PRO A 136 -7.17 11.98 -2.51
CA PRO A 136 -5.81 12.11 -2.05
C PRO A 136 -5.06 13.23 -2.80
N THR A 137 -4.29 13.98 -2.04
CA THR A 137 -3.30 14.94 -2.51
C THR A 137 -2.29 14.27 -3.46
N ARG A 138 -2.01 14.95 -4.56
CA ARG A 138 -1.03 14.52 -5.57
C ARG A 138 0.36 14.47 -4.94
N ILE A 139 1.14 13.48 -5.34
CA ILE A 139 2.56 13.41 -4.96
C ILE A 139 3.32 14.48 -5.74
N ASP A 140 4.23 15.22 -5.08
CA ASP A 140 5.16 16.11 -5.78
C ASP A 140 6.22 15.29 -6.53
N PRO A 141 6.23 15.29 -7.88
CA PRO A 141 7.19 14.53 -8.66
C PRO A 141 8.65 14.91 -8.37
N ALA A 142 8.91 16.14 -7.91
CA ALA A 142 10.26 16.57 -7.54
C ALA A 142 10.83 15.82 -6.33
N LEU A 143 9.96 15.25 -5.50
CA LEU A 143 10.36 14.50 -4.31
C LEU A 143 10.61 13.01 -4.59
N VAL A 144 10.23 12.49 -5.76
CA VAL A 144 10.25 11.05 -6.10
C VAL A 144 11.43 10.66 -7.01
N ASN A 145 12.18 11.65 -7.50
CA ASN A 145 13.27 11.46 -8.47
C ASN A 145 14.65 11.29 -7.82
#